data_AF-A0A1Y5SUX8-F1
#
_entry.id   AF-A0A1Y5SUX8-F1
#
_cell.length_a   1.000
_cell.length_b   1.000
_cell.length_c   1.000
_cell.angle_alpha   90.00
_cell.angle_beta   90.00
_cell.angle_gamma   90.00
#
_symmetry.space_group_name_H-M   'P 1'
#
loop_
_entity.id
_entity.type
_entity.pdbx_description
1 polymer ?
#
loop_
_entity_poly.entity_id
_entity_poly.type
_entity_poly.pdbx_seq_one_letter_code
_entity_poly.pdbx_strand_id
1 'polypeptide(L)'
;MTKFLPLLLALLGLGGGAGAGYVLRPSPEVAQASMPCGDPGAEAEGADADKEGCVASSGPAEEPVGEGVFVRFDQNFVIPLIANGEVAAMVVMNLTLEVDPGIDARVLEREPRIRDRFLRVMLDHAGAGGFDGVFTSNGRMDRLKTALIETANREIGPGLRDVLILDLNKQAV
;
A
#
# COMPACT_ATOMS: atom_id res chain seq x y z
N MET A 1 -31.07 -25.71 -46.86
CA MET A 1 -30.69 -24.28 -46.76
C MET A 1 -29.95 -23.94 -45.45
N THR A 2 -29.26 -24.90 -44.82
CA THR A 2 -28.63 -24.73 -43.49
C THR A 2 -27.14 -24.35 -43.54
N LYS A 3 -26.57 -24.17 -44.74
CA LYS A 3 -25.13 -23.87 -44.94
C LYS A 3 -24.79 -22.38 -45.01
N PHE A 4 -25.78 -21.50 -45.09
CA PHE A 4 -25.59 -20.03 -45.09
C PHE A 4 -25.63 -19.41 -43.69
N LEU A 5 -26.23 -20.12 -42.73
CA LEU A 5 -26.34 -19.68 -41.34
C LEU A 5 -24.97 -19.37 -40.69
N PRO A 6 -23.91 -20.22 -40.82
CA PRO A 6 -22.61 -19.90 -40.21
C PRO A 6 -21.92 -18.69 -40.86
N LEU A 7 -22.10 -18.47 -42.17
CA LEU A 7 -21.51 -17.34 -42.89
C LEU A 7 -22.16 -16.02 -42.47
N LEU A 8 -23.49 -16.02 -42.30
CA LEU A 8 -24.25 -14.83 -41.90
C LEU A 8 -23.96 -14.45 -40.44
N LEU A 9 -23.80 -15.44 -39.56
CA LEU A 9 -23.41 -15.22 -38.17
C LEU A 9 -21.98 -14.68 -38.06
N ALA A 10 -21.05 -15.17 -38.89
CA ALA A 10 -19.70 -14.65 -38.96
C ALA A 10 -19.66 -13.18 -39.43
N LEU A 11 -20.43 -12.83 -40.47
CA LEU A 11 -20.54 -11.46 -40.98
C LEU A 11 -21.16 -10.50 -39.95
N LEU A 12 -22.23 -10.91 -39.27
CA LEU A 12 -22.87 -10.12 -38.22
C LEU A 12 -21.98 -9.97 -36.98
N GLY A 13 -21.29 -11.03 -36.57
CA GLY A 13 -20.38 -10.97 -35.43
C GLY A 13 -19.18 -10.06 -35.68
N LEU A 14 -18.59 -10.14 -36.87
CA LEU A 14 -17.43 -9.32 -37.25
C LEU A 14 -17.82 -7.85 -37.47
N GLY A 15 -18.96 -7.60 -38.13
CA GLY A 15 -19.50 -6.25 -38.30
C GLY A 15 -19.95 -5.61 -36.98
N GLY A 16 -20.64 -6.37 -36.13
CA GLY A 16 -21.08 -5.90 -34.81
C GLY A 16 -19.92 -5.62 -33.86
N GLY A 17 -18.93 -6.51 -33.81
CA GLY A 17 -17.74 -6.34 -32.96
C GLY A 17 -16.86 -5.16 -33.38
N ALA A 18 -16.59 -5.01 -34.69
CA ALA A 18 -15.79 -3.90 -35.20
C ALA A 18 -16.51 -2.55 -35.04
N GLY A 19 -17.82 -2.50 -35.28
CA GLY A 19 -18.62 -1.28 -35.09
C GLY A 19 -18.70 -0.83 -33.64
N ALA A 20 -18.97 -1.76 -32.72
CA ALA A 20 -19.02 -1.45 -31.28
C ALA A 20 -17.66 -0.99 -30.74
N GLY A 21 -16.56 -1.64 -31.15
CA GLY A 21 -15.21 -1.25 -30.74
C GLY A 21 -14.80 0.15 -31.23
N TYR A 22 -15.29 0.59 -32.39
CA TYR A 22 -15.03 1.94 -32.89
C TYR A 22 -15.79 3.02 -32.11
N VAL A 23 -17.06 2.75 -31.77
CA VAL A 23 -17.91 3.71 -31.04
C VAL A 23 -17.54 3.81 -29.56
N LEU A 24 -17.17 2.70 -28.92
CA LEU A 24 -16.81 2.65 -27.50
C LEU A 24 -15.34 2.95 -27.24
N ARG A 25 -14.56 3.32 -28.26
CA ARG A 25 -13.15 3.67 -28.06
C ARG A 25 -13.05 4.95 -27.22
N PRO A 26 -12.43 4.91 -26.02
CA PRO A 26 -12.26 6.12 -25.21
C PRO A 26 -11.40 7.13 -25.98
N SER A 27 -11.80 8.40 -25.95
CA SER A 27 -11.01 9.49 -26.53
C SER A 27 -9.62 9.53 -25.89
N PRO A 28 -8.56 9.79 -26.66
CA PRO A 28 -7.24 9.97 -26.09
C PRO A 28 -7.27 11.21 -25.19
N GLU A 29 -7.10 11.01 -23.90
CA GLU A 29 -6.81 12.09 -22.98
C GLU A 29 -5.51 12.75 -23.44
N VAL A 30 -5.63 14.00 -23.86
CA VAL A 30 -4.49 14.86 -24.13
C VAL A 30 -3.73 14.94 -22.81
N ALA A 31 -2.55 14.34 -22.78
CA ALA A 31 -1.56 14.58 -21.74
C ALA A 31 -1.23 16.09 -21.75
N GLN A 32 -2.00 16.85 -20.96
CA GLN A 32 -1.68 18.23 -20.65
C GLN A 32 -0.54 18.17 -19.63
N ALA A 33 0.67 18.16 -20.15
CA ALA A 33 1.84 18.60 -19.42
C ALA A 33 1.70 20.12 -19.20
N SER A 34 0.98 20.51 -18.15
CA SER A 34 1.01 21.87 -17.62
C SER A 34 2.18 21.99 -16.64
N MET A 35 3.37 22.26 -17.18
CA MET A 35 4.43 22.93 -16.43
C MET A 35 4.08 24.42 -16.39
N PRO A 36 3.81 25.04 -15.22
CA PRO A 36 3.80 26.49 -15.12
C PRO A 36 5.25 26.97 -14.97
N CYS A 37 5.97 27.08 -16.09
CA CYS A 37 7.05 28.06 -16.18
C CYS A 37 6.38 29.43 -16.38
N GLY A 38 6.20 30.16 -15.28
CA GLY A 38 5.69 31.52 -15.29
C GLY A 38 6.72 32.47 -14.68
N ASP A 39 7.42 33.20 -15.54
CA ASP A 39 7.90 34.56 -15.24
C ASP A 39 7.79 35.35 -16.56
N PRO A 40 7.14 36.53 -16.53
CA PRO A 40 7.97 37.72 -16.56
C PRO A 40 7.47 38.85 -15.65
N GLY A 41 8.36 39.32 -14.78
CA GLY A 41 8.69 40.70 -14.45
C GLY A 41 7.58 41.76 -14.42
N ALA A 42 7.33 42.31 -13.23
CA ALA A 42 7.00 43.72 -13.03
C ALA A 42 7.39 44.16 -11.61
N GLU A 43 8.17 45.22 -11.54
CA GLU A 43 8.62 45.93 -10.34
C GLU A 43 7.46 46.59 -9.58
N ALA A 44 7.50 46.60 -8.25
CA ALA A 44 6.94 47.69 -7.43
C ALA A 44 7.46 47.63 -5.99
N GLU A 45 7.91 48.79 -5.54
CA GLU A 45 8.50 49.13 -4.25
C GLU A 45 7.58 48.97 -3.03
N GLY A 46 8.21 48.84 -1.85
CA GLY A 46 7.92 49.70 -0.70
C GLY A 46 6.99 49.15 0.38
N ALA A 47 7.54 48.91 1.57
CA ALA A 47 7.23 49.67 2.80
C ALA A 47 7.54 48.85 4.07
N ASP A 48 8.40 49.42 4.90
CA ASP A 48 8.80 49.03 6.24
C ASP A 48 7.68 49.06 7.31
N ALA A 49 8.03 48.47 8.46
CA ALA A 49 7.43 48.56 9.81
C ALA A 49 6.33 47.50 10.09
N ASP A 50 6.41 46.69 11.15
CA ASP A 50 6.58 47.10 12.55
C ASP A 50 7.18 46.02 13.47
N LYS A 51 7.58 46.52 14.64
CA LYS A 51 8.51 45.98 15.63
C LYS A 51 8.07 44.78 16.46
N GLU A 52 9.11 44.09 16.91
CA GLU A 52 9.32 43.29 18.11
C GLU A 52 8.34 43.47 19.30
N GLY A 53 7.97 42.32 19.89
CA GLY A 53 8.01 42.14 21.35
C GLY A 53 6.78 41.52 22.00
N CYS A 54 6.86 40.23 22.40
CA CYS A 54 6.72 39.76 23.80
C CYS A 54 6.43 38.24 23.91
N VAL A 55 7.50 37.51 24.21
CA VAL A 55 7.71 36.40 25.17
C VAL A 55 6.52 35.55 25.70
N ALA A 56 6.69 34.24 25.48
CA ALA A 56 6.35 33.05 26.30
C ALA A 56 4.89 32.56 26.45
N SER A 57 4.63 31.40 25.87
CA SER A 57 4.46 30.10 26.57
C SER A 57 3.58 29.21 25.71
N SER A 58 4.04 27.99 25.38
CA SER A 58 3.23 26.75 25.37
C SER A 58 3.91 25.63 24.57
N GLY A 59 4.26 24.55 25.28
CA GLY A 59 4.42 23.19 24.74
C GLY A 59 5.70 22.90 23.94
N PRO A 60 6.25 21.67 24.01
CA PRO A 60 7.05 21.16 22.90
C PRO A 60 6.20 21.34 21.64
N ALA A 61 6.72 22.06 20.66
CA ALA A 61 6.15 22.06 19.33
C ALA A 61 6.12 20.59 18.89
N GLU A 62 4.93 20.00 18.86
CA GLU A 62 4.69 18.88 17.96
C GLU A 62 5.00 19.45 16.58
N GLU A 63 6.20 19.14 16.09
CA GLU A 63 6.51 19.33 14.69
C GLU A 63 5.36 18.70 13.91
N PRO A 64 4.82 19.37 12.88
CA PRO A 64 3.79 18.77 12.07
C PRO A 64 4.39 17.48 11.54
N VAL A 65 3.90 16.35 12.05
CA VAL A 65 4.30 15.03 11.60
C VAL A 65 3.93 15.01 10.13
N GLY A 66 4.93 15.27 9.27
CA GLY A 66 4.72 15.39 7.84
C GLY A 66 3.96 14.16 7.35
N GLU A 67 3.13 14.29 6.33
CA GLU A 67 2.32 13.17 5.84
C GLU A 67 3.20 11.94 5.58
N GLY A 68 2.79 10.78 6.09
CA GLY A 68 3.56 9.54 6.00
C GLY A 68 3.62 9.02 4.57
N VAL A 69 4.72 8.35 4.23
CA VAL A 69 4.85 7.65 2.95
C VAL A 69 4.49 6.19 3.16
N PHE A 70 3.63 5.67 2.29
CA PHE A 70 3.18 4.27 2.33
C PHE A 70 3.95 3.42 1.33
N VAL A 71 4.70 2.45 1.83
CA VAL A 71 5.45 1.48 1.02
C VAL A 71 4.74 0.13 1.11
N ARG A 72 4.08 -0.27 0.03
CA ARG A 72 3.38 -1.55 -0.05
C ARG A 72 4.34 -2.66 -0.47
N PHE A 73 4.18 -3.85 0.12
CA PHE A 73 4.87 -5.04 -0.38
C PHE A 73 4.21 -5.54 -1.66
N ASP A 74 5.00 -5.84 -2.68
CA ASP A 74 4.49 -6.28 -3.99
C ASP A 74 3.79 -7.63 -3.94
N GLN A 75 4.17 -8.47 -2.98
CA GLN A 75 3.68 -9.83 -2.85
C GLN A 75 3.00 -10.05 -1.50
N ASN A 76 1.89 -10.76 -1.52
CA ASN A 76 1.20 -11.18 -0.30
C ASN A 76 2.07 -12.15 0.51
N PHE A 77 1.86 -12.16 1.83
CA PHE A 77 2.47 -13.11 2.74
C PHE A 77 1.54 -14.31 2.90
N VAL A 78 2.09 -15.52 2.81
CA VAL A 78 1.34 -16.76 2.84
C VAL A 78 1.91 -17.66 3.94
N ILE A 79 1.07 -18.04 4.89
CA ILE A 79 1.48 -18.74 6.12
C ILE A 79 0.64 -20.00 6.29
N PRO A 80 1.25 -21.20 6.28
CA PRO A 80 0.54 -22.44 6.56
C PRO A 80 0.30 -22.61 8.05
N LEU A 81 -0.90 -23.07 8.40
CA LEU A 81 -1.25 -23.48 9.76
C LEU A 81 -1.21 -25.00 9.80
N ILE A 82 -0.31 -25.54 10.60
CA ILE A 82 -0.11 -26.99 10.71
C ILE A 82 -0.85 -27.49 11.96
N ALA A 83 -1.72 -28.47 11.78
CA ALA A 83 -2.35 -29.21 12.88
C ALA A 83 -2.19 -30.70 12.63
N ASN A 84 -1.82 -31.46 13.66
CA ASN A 84 -1.62 -32.91 13.57
C ASN A 84 -0.65 -33.36 12.46
N GLY A 85 0.33 -32.53 12.08
CA GLY A 85 1.31 -32.84 11.03
C GLY A 85 0.85 -32.54 9.60
N GLU A 86 -0.36 -32.02 9.41
CA GLU A 86 -0.92 -31.66 8.11
C GLU A 86 -1.28 -30.17 8.05
N VAL A 87 -1.38 -29.61 6.84
CA VAL A 87 -1.81 -28.22 6.64
C VAL A 87 -3.33 -28.16 6.81
N ALA A 88 -3.78 -27.57 7.92
CA ALA A 88 -5.20 -27.42 8.22
C ALA A 88 -5.81 -26.14 7.63
N ALA A 89 -5.00 -25.09 7.49
CA ALA A 89 -5.43 -23.83 6.91
C ALA A 89 -4.25 -23.03 6.34
N MET A 90 -4.57 -22.04 5.52
CA MET A 90 -3.64 -21.08 4.94
C MET A 90 -4.08 -19.67 5.31
N VAL A 91 -3.16 -18.86 5.82
CA VAL A 91 -3.38 -17.43 6.04
C VAL A 91 -2.68 -16.65 4.94
N VAL A 92 -3.40 -15.72 4.31
CA VAL A 92 -2.89 -14.79 3.31
C VAL A 92 -3.05 -13.38 3.85
N MET A 93 -1.96 -12.62 3.88
CA MET A 93 -1.93 -11.25 4.39
C MET A 93 -1.33 -10.28 3.38
N ASN A 94 -1.91 -9.09 3.28
CA ASN A 94 -1.31 -7.96 2.57
C ASN A 94 -0.87 -6.89 3.57
N LEU A 95 0.39 -6.47 3.47
CA LEU A 95 1.01 -5.53 4.40
C LEU A 95 1.47 -4.26 3.67
N THR A 96 1.48 -3.15 4.39
CA THR A 96 2.06 -1.87 3.95
C THR A 96 2.80 -1.24 5.11
N LEU A 97 3.96 -0.67 4.87
CA LEU A 97 4.72 0.07 5.86
C LEU A 97 4.41 1.55 5.73
N GLU A 98 4.09 2.20 6.84
CA GLU A 98 4.04 3.65 6.93
C GLU A 98 5.39 4.14 7.48
N VAL A 99 6.06 4.99 6.70
CA VAL A 99 7.39 5.51 7.04
C VAL A 99 7.47 7.02 6.86
N ASP A 100 8.45 7.64 7.50
CA ASP A 100 8.78 9.03 7.27
C ASP A 100 9.24 9.27 5.81
N PRO A 101 8.99 10.48 5.27
CA PRO A 101 9.50 10.86 3.95
C PRO A 101 11.02 10.67 3.83
N GLY A 102 11.47 10.13 2.70
CA GLY A 102 12.89 9.91 2.41
C GLY A 102 13.47 8.58 2.92
N ILE A 103 12.65 7.75 3.59
CA ILE A 103 13.03 6.42 4.05
C ILE A 103 12.60 5.31 3.07
N ASP A 104 11.70 5.61 2.15
CA ASP A 104 11.10 4.68 1.18
C ASP A 104 12.15 3.93 0.33
N ALA A 105 13.16 4.62 -0.20
CA ALA A 105 14.22 3.96 -0.99
C ALA A 105 14.98 2.89 -0.19
N ARG A 106 15.24 3.16 1.10
CA ARG A 106 15.92 2.23 2.02
C ARG A 106 15.03 1.04 2.36
N VAL A 107 13.71 1.25 2.47
CA VAL A 107 12.74 0.18 2.70
C VAL A 107 12.74 -0.77 1.50
N LEU A 108 12.67 -0.24 0.28
CA LEU A 108 12.69 -1.03 -0.96
C LEU A 108 13.99 -1.82 -1.12
N GLU A 109 15.15 -1.20 -0.83
CA GLU A 109 16.45 -1.89 -0.87
C GLU A 109 16.51 -3.07 0.13
N ARG A 110 15.92 -2.89 1.31
CA ARG A 110 15.90 -3.90 2.40
C ARG A 110 14.68 -4.80 2.37
N GLU A 111 13.76 -4.61 1.43
CA GLU A 111 12.51 -5.37 1.35
C GLU A 111 12.73 -6.89 1.43
N PRO A 112 13.71 -7.49 0.73
CA PRO A 112 13.94 -8.94 0.83
C PRO A 112 14.25 -9.42 2.25
N ARG A 113 14.99 -8.62 3.04
CA ARG A 113 15.31 -8.95 4.45
C ARG A 113 14.11 -8.74 5.35
N ILE A 114 13.39 -7.63 5.19
CA ILE A 114 12.18 -7.35 5.96
C ILE A 114 11.17 -8.48 5.75
N ARG A 115 10.98 -8.91 4.50
CA ARG A 115 10.08 -10.00 4.12
C ARG A 115 10.45 -11.33 4.79
N ASP A 116 11.73 -11.72 4.76
CA ASP A 116 12.22 -12.92 5.45
C ASP A 116 11.92 -12.87 6.96
N ARG A 117 12.20 -11.74 7.60
CA ARG A 117 11.94 -11.58 9.04
C ARG A 117 10.45 -11.60 9.38
N PHE A 118 9.63 -10.92 8.59
CA PHE A 118 8.18 -10.91 8.74
C PHE A 118 7.60 -12.32 8.62
N LEU A 119 8.05 -13.11 7.64
CA LEU A 119 7.62 -14.50 7.50
C LEU A 119 7.95 -15.33 8.74
N ARG A 120 9.14 -15.17 9.32
CA ARG A 120 9.51 -15.88 10.57
C ARG A 120 8.59 -15.48 11.73
N VAL A 121 8.35 -14.19 11.92
CA VAL A 121 7.44 -13.69 12.96
C VAL A 121 6.04 -14.26 12.80
N MET A 122 5.51 -14.28 11.57
CA MET A 122 4.18 -14.83 11.31
C MET A 122 4.12 -16.35 11.46
N LEU A 123 5.17 -17.08 11.09
CA LEU A 123 5.27 -18.53 11.30
C LEU A 123 5.33 -18.87 12.79
N ASP A 124 6.11 -18.12 13.58
CA ASP A 124 6.18 -18.29 15.03
C ASP A 124 4.82 -17.96 15.68
N HIS A 125 4.14 -16.91 15.20
CA HIS A 125 2.78 -16.58 15.64
C HIS A 125 1.77 -17.68 15.31
N ALA A 126 1.87 -18.27 14.11
CA ALA A 126 1.04 -19.41 13.70
C ALA A 126 1.31 -20.64 14.57
N GLY A 127 2.58 -20.96 14.83
CA GLY A 127 2.98 -22.09 15.68
C GLY A 127 2.53 -21.94 17.13
N ALA A 128 2.38 -20.70 17.62
CA ALA A 128 1.81 -20.40 18.93
C ALA A 128 0.26 -20.39 18.97
N GLY A 129 -0.41 -20.74 17.86
CA GLY A 129 -1.88 -20.71 17.75
C GLY A 129 -2.47 -19.31 17.66
N GLY A 130 -1.68 -18.32 17.23
CA GLY A 130 -2.10 -16.92 17.11
C GLY A 130 -3.20 -16.69 16.06
N PHE A 131 -3.29 -17.58 15.07
CA PHE A 131 -4.32 -17.57 14.03
C PHE A 131 -5.49 -18.53 14.29
N ASP A 132 -5.58 -19.15 15.47
CA ASP A 132 -6.65 -20.09 15.82
C ASP A 132 -7.87 -19.42 16.47
N GLY A 133 -9.04 -20.05 16.30
CA GLY A 133 -10.32 -19.57 16.85
C GLY A 133 -10.71 -18.17 16.35
N VAL A 134 -11.17 -17.31 17.27
CA VAL A 134 -11.42 -15.88 16.98
C VAL A 134 -10.08 -15.14 16.93
N PHE A 135 -9.35 -15.31 15.82
CA PHE A 135 -8.01 -14.76 15.61
C PHE A 135 -8.00 -13.23 15.49
N THR A 136 -9.14 -12.62 15.15
CA THR A 136 -9.34 -11.17 15.10
C THR A 136 -9.60 -10.54 16.48
N SER A 137 -9.65 -11.32 17.56
CA SER A 137 -9.77 -10.75 18.91
C SER A 137 -8.57 -9.83 19.19
N ASN A 138 -8.83 -8.60 19.63
CA ASN A 138 -7.83 -7.52 19.82
C ASN A 138 -6.46 -8.04 20.30
N GLY A 139 -6.40 -8.82 21.39
CA GLY A 139 -5.12 -9.25 21.96
C GLY A 139 -4.26 -10.23 21.16
N ARG A 140 -4.77 -10.95 20.14
CA ARG A 140 -3.93 -11.84 19.30
C ARG A 140 -3.28 -11.07 18.16
N MET A 141 -4.07 -10.28 17.46
CA MET A 141 -3.60 -9.45 16.36
C MET A 141 -2.63 -8.36 16.85
N ASP A 142 -2.88 -7.78 18.03
CA ASP A 142 -2.01 -6.76 18.62
C ASP A 142 -0.58 -7.30 18.86
N ARG A 143 -0.45 -8.57 19.27
CA ARG A 143 0.87 -9.20 19.46
C ARG A 143 1.60 -9.38 18.13
N LEU A 144 0.89 -9.82 17.09
CA LEU A 144 1.47 -9.96 15.76
C LEU A 144 1.91 -8.59 15.23
N LYS A 145 1.04 -7.58 15.30
CA LYS A 145 1.34 -6.21 14.86
C LYS A 145 2.55 -5.64 15.59
N THR A 146 2.60 -5.79 16.92
CA THR A 146 3.74 -5.34 17.75
C THR A 146 5.05 -6.02 17.30
N ALA A 147 5.04 -7.34 17.13
CA ALA A 147 6.24 -8.07 16.71
C ALA A 147 6.70 -7.68 15.30
N LEU A 148 5.76 -7.40 14.37
CA LEU A 148 6.07 -6.90 13.04
C LEU A 148 6.70 -5.49 13.09
N ILE A 149 6.14 -4.58 13.89
CA ILE A 149 6.70 -3.22 14.08
C ILE A 149 8.12 -3.28 14.65
N GLU A 150 8.33 -4.05 15.71
CA GLU A 150 9.66 -4.21 16.32
C GLU A 150 10.69 -4.79 15.33
N THR A 151 10.24 -5.69 14.47
CA THR A 151 11.07 -6.32 13.45
C THR A 151 11.40 -5.35 12.32
N ALA A 152 10.41 -4.61 11.82
CA ALA A 152 10.61 -3.58 10.81
C ALA A 152 11.52 -2.45 11.31
N ASN A 153 11.33 -2.01 12.56
CA ASN A 153 12.15 -0.96 13.16
C ASN A 153 13.62 -1.41 13.28
N ARG A 154 13.87 -2.70 13.57
CA ARG A 154 15.24 -3.27 13.58
C ARG A 154 15.89 -3.31 12.20
N GLU A 155 15.13 -3.59 11.14
CA GLU A 155 15.67 -3.71 9.78
C GLU A 155 15.76 -2.35 9.06
N ILE A 156 14.85 -1.41 9.32
CA ILE A 156 14.81 -0.09 8.65
C ILE A 156 15.57 0.97 9.46
N GLY A 157 15.54 0.89 10.79
CA GLY A 157 16.02 1.93 11.69
C GLY A 157 14.95 3.01 11.96
N PRO A 158 15.36 4.20 12.45
CA PRO A 158 14.42 5.28 12.75
C PRO A 158 13.65 5.70 11.50
N GLY A 159 12.38 6.06 11.70
CA GLY A 159 11.46 6.53 10.66
C GLY A 159 10.39 5.53 10.24
N LEU A 160 10.26 4.39 10.91
CA LEU A 160 9.05 3.57 10.83
C LEU A 160 7.95 4.18 11.73
N ARG A 161 6.76 4.38 11.17
CA ARG A 161 5.58 4.85 11.93
C ARG A 161 4.66 3.70 12.31
N ASP A 162 4.27 2.89 11.33
CA ASP A 162 3.37 1.76 11.57
C ASP A 162 3.53 0.65 10.51
N VAL A 163 3.01 -0.54 10.84
CA VAL A 163 2.79 -1.65 9.91
C VAL A 163 1.29 -1.83 9.74
N LEU A 164 0.80 -1.54 8.54
CA LEU A 164 -0.61 -1.63 8.18
C LEU A 164 -0.91 -3.02 7.62
N ILE A 165 -1.94 -3.67 8.18
CA ILE A 165 -2.50 -4.92 7.65
C ILE A 165 -3.71 -4.52 6.81
N LEU A 166 -3.57 -4.56 5.48
CA LEU A 166 -4.62 -4.13 4.55
C LEU A 166 -5.65 -5.22 4.31
N ASP A 167 -5.20 -6.48 4.28
CA ASP A 167 -6.06 -7.64 4.12
C ASP A 167 -5.51 -8.82 4.91
N LEU A 168 -6.41 -9.63 5.44
CA LEU A 168 -6.11 -10.88 6.13
C LEU A 168 -7.24 -11.87 5.86
N ASN A 169 -6.88 -12.94 5.16
CA ASN A 169 -7.77 -14.05 4.83
C ASN A 169 -7.24 -15.35 5.43
N LYS A 170 -8.12 -16.16 6.01
CA LYS A 170 -7.82 -17.52 6.48
C LYS A 170 -8.71 -18.50 5.73
N GLN A 171 -8.10 -19.45 5.03
CA GLN A 171 -8.80 -20.50 4.29
C GLN A 171 -8.47 -21.86 4.91
N ALA A 172 -9.49 -22.63 5.27
CA ALA A 172 -9.29 -24.03 5.61
C ALA A 172 -8.94 -24.82 4.34
N VAL A 173 -8.05 -25.79 4.48
CA VAL A 173 -7.69 -26.72 3.39
C VAL A 173 -8.70 -27.86 3.33
#